data_AF-A0A441VHF2-F1
#
_entry.id   AF-A0A441VHF2-F1
#
_cell.length_a   1.000
_cell.length_b   1.000
_cell.length_c   1.000
_cell.angle_alpha   90.00
_cell.angle_beta   90.00
_cell.angle_gamma   90.00
#
_symmetry.space_group_name_H-M   'P 1'
#
loop_
_entity.id
_entity.type
_entity.pdbx_description
1 polymer ?
#
loop_
_entity_poly.entity_id
_entity_poly.type
_entity_poly.pdbx_seq_one_letter_code
_entity_poly.pdbx_strand_id
1 'polypeptide(L)'
;MEKAELEELKEKVPCGAVLEHCGFALDLKESTRRAMKYRRGDAIIIVIHDGRGWFDPLSDAKGDVYSLIQHLDGCDFPEAFVQVASLVGFVPSEPAWTRQPREREPDLSLPERWRARRKPWRGSATWRYLRDDRHLPERILRAAIAAGVLREGPHGSMWAAHIDAAGAVTGWE
;
A
#
# COMPACT_ATOMS: atom_id res chain seq x y z
N MET A 1 -37.57 5.99 -3.18
CA MET A 1 -36.29 6.36 -3.81
C MET A 1 -36.10 5.45 -5.00
N GLU A 2 -36.01 6.00 -6.20
CA GLU A 2 -35.91 5.19 -7.41
C GLU A 2 -34.49 4.65 -7.57
N LYS A 3 -34.34 3.39 -8.00
CA LYS A 3 -33.02 2.76 -8.20
C LYS A 3 -32.13 3.56 -9.16
N ALA A 4 -32.73 4.25 -10.13
CA ALA A 4 -32.03 5.10 -11.09
C ALA A 4 -31.35 6.30 -10.41
N GLU A 5 -32.04 6.97 -9.47
CA GLU A 5 -31.49 8.12 -8.74
C GLU A 5 -30.28 7.71 -7.87
N LEU A 6 -30.33 6.51 -7.25
CA LEU A 6 -29.22 6.01 -6.45
C LEU A 6 -27.95 5.83 -7.28
N GLU A 7 -28.08 5.19 -8.44
CA GLU A 7 -26.94 4.90 -9.32
C GLU A 7 -26.40 6.17 -9.97
N GLU A 8 -27.28 7.12 -10.34
CA GLU A 8 -26.86 8.41 -10.88
C GLU A 8 -25.97 9.19 -9.90
N LEU A 9 -26.35 9.23 -8.62
CA LEU A 9 -25.54 9.88 -7.59
C LEU A 9 -24.22 9.16 -7.32
N LYS A 10 -24.20 7.82 -7.35
CA LYS A 10 -22.95 7.04 -7.26
C LYS A 10 -21.97 7.34 -8.39
N GLU A 11 -22.48 7.62 -9.58
CA GLU A 11 -21.62 7.99 -10.72
C GLU A 11 -21.12 9.43 -10.63
N LYS A 12 -21.94 10.35 -10.10
CA LYS A 12 -21.63 11.78 -10.04
C LYS A 12 -20.70 12.16 -8.89
N VAL A 13 -20.79 11.47 -7.74
CA VAL A 13 -20.07 11.86 -6.53
C VAL A 13 -18.96 10.84 -6.22
N PRO A 14 -17.68 11.18 -6.48
CA PRO A 14 -16.58 10.30 -6.13
C PRO A 14 -16.38 10.27 -4.61
N CYS A 15 -15.91 9.14 -4.08
CA CYS A 15 -15.58 8.99 -2.66
C CYS A 15 -14.58 10.05 -2.16
N GLY A 16 -13.68 10.52 -3.04
CA GLY A 16 -12.75 11.61 -2.71
C GLY A 16 -13.44 12.92 -2.34
N ALA A 17 -14.59 13.25 -2.95
CA ALA A 17 -15.37 14.44 -2.63
C ALA A 17 -15.89 14.39 -1.19
N VAL A 18 -16.43 13.24 -0.78
CA VAL A 18 -16.88 13.00 0.60
C VAL A 18 -15.71 13.15 1.58
N LEU A 19 -14.57 12.54 1.28
CA LEU A 19 -13.40 12.57 2.16
C LEU A 19 -12.87 13.99 2.35
N GLU A 20 -12.70 14.76 1.28
CA GLU A 20 -12.27 16.16 1.36
C GLU A 20 -13.28 17.02 2.11
N HIS A 21 -14.58 16.82 1.88
CA HIS A 21 -15.64 17.49 2.64
C HIS A 21 -15.58 17.19 4.14
N CYS A 22 -15.28 15.94 4.51
CA CYS A 22 -15.08 15.51 5.89
C CYS A 22 -13.69 15.86 6.47
N GLY A 23 -12.88 16.66 5.78
CA GLY A 23 -11.58 17.16 6.25
C GLY A 23 -10.43 16.17 6.12
N PHE A 24 -10.55 15.12 5.31
CA PHE A 24 -9.41 14.32 4.92
C PHE A 24 -8.59 15.03 3.85
N ALA A 25 -7.28 14.91 3.94
CA ALA A 25 -6.34 15.39 2.93
C ALA A 25 -5.79 14.21 2.11
N LEU A 26 -5.63 14.42 0.80
CA LEU A 26 -5.01 13.44 -0.09
C LEU A 26 -3.50 13.34 0.19
N ASP A 27 -3.02 12.16 0.57
CA ASP A 27 -1.60 11.84 0.69
C ASP A 27 -1.03 11.47 -0.68
N LEU A 28 -0.65 12.49 -1.46
CA LEU A 28 -0.10 12.30 -2.81
C LEU A 28 1.16 11.45 -2.84
N LYS A 29 1.98 11.46 -1.77
CA LYS A 29 3.25 10.73 -1.73
C LYS A 29 3.03 9.23 -1.62
N GLU A 30 2.04 8.83 -0.83
CA GLU A 30 1.72 7.43 -0.60
C GLU A 30 0.63 6.89 -1.55
N SER A 31 0.04 7.76 -2.38
CA SER A 31 -1.00 7.41 -3.35
C SER A 31 -0.43 6.90 -4.68
N THR A 32 -1.27 6.18 -5.42
CA THR A 32 -1.05 5.80 -6.81
C THR A 32 -2.27 6.16 -7.65
N ARG A 33 -2.13 6.23 -8.98
CA ARG A 33 -3.25 6.57 -9.87
C ARG A 33 -4.49 5.70 -9.67
N ARG A 34 -4.33 4.44 -9.26
CA ARG A 34 -5.44 3.49 -9.05
C ARG A 34 -5.89 3.38 -7.59
N ALA A 35 -5.13 3.95 -6.65
CA ALA A 35 -5.39 3.86 -5.22
C ALA A 35 -4.95 5.16 -4.54
N MET A 36 -5.92 6.03 -4.26
CA MET A 36 -5.72 7.34 -3.64
C MET A 36 -5.92 7.22 -2.14
N LYS A 37 -4.89 7.56 -1.36
CA LYS A 37 -4.90 7.45 0.10
C LYS A 37 -5.23 8.81 0.71
N TYR A 38 -6.30 8.87 1.47
CA TYR A 38 -6.76 10.06 2.20
C TYR A 38 -6.47 9.89 3.68
N ARG A 39 -6.01 10.95 4.35
CA ARG A 39 -5.66 10.93 5.77
C ARG A 39 -6.31 12.05 6.56
N ARG A 40 -6.69 11.76 7.80
CA ARG A 40 -7.16 12.75 8.79
C ARG A 40 -6.65 12.33 10.18
N GLY A 41 -5.57 12.96 10.65
CA GLY A 41 -4.84 12.47 11.82
C GLY A 41 -4.30 11.05 11.58
N ASP A 42 -4.63 10.12 12.46
CA ASP A 42 -4.23 8.71 12.34
C ASP A 42 -5.18 7.87 11.45
N ALA A 43 -6.33 8.44 11.05
CA ALA A 43 -7.26 7.76 10.16
C ALA A 43 -6.76 7.76 8.71
N ILE A 44 -7.00 6.66 8.01
CA ILE A 44 -6.67 6.49 6.59
C ILE A 44 -7.83 5.81 5.87
N ILE A 45 -8.20 6.33 4.70
CA ILE A 45 -9.17 5.71 3.79
C ILE A 45 -8.54 5.64 2.39
N ILE A 46 -8.68 4.50 1.72
CA ILE A 46 -8.11 4.28 0.39
C ILE A 46 -9.23 4.20 -0.64
N VAL A 47 -9.23 5.17 -1.56
CA VAL A 47 -10.18 5.25 -2.68
C VAL A 47 -9.61 4.52 -3.89
N ILE A 48 -10.42 3.65 -4.47
CA ILE A 48 -10.11 2.75 -5.59
C ILE A 48 -11.24 2.81 -6.64
N HIS A 49 -11.12 2.00 -7.70
CA HIS A 49 -12.13 1.92 -8.77
C HIS A 49 -12.48 3.29 -9.36
N ASP A 50 -11.45 4.06 -9.72
CA ASP A 50 -11.57 5.40 -10.32
C ASP A 50 -12.43 6.37 -9.49
N GLY A 51 -12.38 6.25 -8.16
CA GLY A 51 -13.12 7.14 -7.25
C GLY A 51 -14.43 6.54 -6.74
N ARG A 52 -14.90 5.42 -7.29
CA ARG A 52 -16.22 4.86 -6.99
C ARG A 52 -16.26 3.93 -5.79
N GLY A 53 -15.10 3.42 -5.38
CA GLY A 53 -15.00 2.50 -4.25
C GLY A 53 -13.99 2.97 -3.22
N TRP A 54 -14.15 2.50 -1.99
CA TRP A 54 -13.21 2.78 -0.91
C TRP A 54 -13.06 1.57 0.02
N PHE A 55 -11.99 1.56 0.80
CA PHE A 55 -11.83 0.69 1.97
C PHE A 55 -10.99 1.37 3.05
N ASP A 56 -11.22 0.96 4.30
CA ASP A 56 -10.39 1.31 5.45
C ASP A 56 -9.35 0.21 5.69
N PRO A 57 -8.04 0.47 5.59
CA PRO A 57 -7.01 -0.54 5.83
C PRO A 57 -6.84 -0.92 7.31
N LEU A 58 -7.51 -0.22 8.24
CA LEU A 58 -7.47 -0.49 9.67
C LEU A 58 -8.71 -1.30 10.15
N SER A 59 -9.64 -1.62 9.24
CA SER A 59 -10.82 -2.45 9.52
C SER A 59 -11.24 -3.25 8.28
N ASP A 60 -12.38 -3.94 8.35
CA ASP A 60 -12.96 -4.64 7.20
C ASP A 60 -13.95 -3.76 6.40
N ALA A 61 -14.07 -2.48 6.76
CA ALA A 61 -15.04 -1.56 6.16
C ALA A 61 -14.63 -1.18 4.73
N LYS A 62 -15.61 -1.25 3.82
CA LYS A 62 -15.45 -0.94 2.39
C LYS A 62 -16.81 -0.76 1.74
N GLY A 63 -16.82 -0.12 0.58
CA GLY A 63 -18.00 -0.07 -0.26
C GLY A 63 -18.00 1.11 -1.23
N ASP A 64 -19.19 1.67 -1.42
CA ASP A 64 -19.44 2.83 -2.27
C ASP A 64 -19.57 4.13 -1.45
N VAL A 65 -19.87 5.23 -2.14
CA VAL A 65 -19.99 6.57 -1.56
C VAL A 65 -21.02 6.67 -0.42
N TYR A 66 -22.10 5.89 -0.43
CA TYR A 66 -23.09 5.94 0.66
C TYR A 66 -22.55 5.23 1.90
N SER A 67 -22.01 4.02 1.71
CA SER A 67 -21.39 3.27 2.81
C SER A 67 -20.21 4.03 3.44
N LEU A 68 -19.53 4.89 2.67
CA LEU A 68 -18.50 5.77 3.17
C LEU A 68 -19.04 6.79 4.17
N ILE A 69 -20.11 7.49 3.83
CA ILE A 69 -20.73 8.47 4.72
C ILE A 69 -21.24 7.78 5.99
N GLN A 70 -21.93 6.64 5.84
CA GLN A 70 -22.38 5.86 6.98
C GLN A 70 -21.22 5.44 7.89
N HIS A 71 -20.06 5.11 7.31
CA HIS A 71 -18.87 4.76 8.07
C HIS A 71 -18.22 5.97 8.78
N LEU A 72 -18.19 7.13 8.14
CA LEU A 72 -17.56 8.34 8.70
C LEU A 72 -18.42 9.02 9.77
N ASP A 73 -19.73 9.07 9.56
CA ASP A 73 -20.67 9.82 10.39
C ASP A 73 -21.53 8.93 11.29
N GLY A 74 -21.53 7.61 11.08
CA GLY A 74 -22.35 6.66 11.84
C GLY A 74 -23.85 6.78 11.57
N CYS A 75 -24.22 7.41 10.46
CA CYS A 75 -25.60 7.75 10.10
C CYS A 75 -26.34 6.60 9.40
N ASP A 76 -27.65 6.73 9.26
CA ASP A 76 -28.45 5.79 8.48
C ASP A 76 -28.36 6.07 6.96
N PHE A 77 -28.98 5.20 6.15
CA PHE A 77 -28.91 5.32 4.70
C PHE A 77 -29.65 6.57 4.14
N PRO A 78 -30.89 6.90 4.58
CA PRO A 78 -31.54 8.14 4.21
C PRO A 78 -30.68 9.39 4.47
N GLU A 79 -30.04 9.47 5.63
CA GLU A 79 -29.13 10.57 5.97
C GLU A 79 -27.93 10.61 5.02
N ALA A 80 -27.29 9.45 4.79
CA ALA A 80 -26.18 9.34 3.84
C ALA A 80 -26.59 9.78 2.42
N PHE A 81 -27.79 9.41 1.97
CA PHE A 81 -28.30 9.80 0.66
C PHE A 81 -28.42 11.32 0.51
N VAL A 82 -28.99 11.99 1.51
CA VAL A 82 -29.13 13.46 1.52
C VAL A 82 -27.75 14.13 1.47
N GLN A 83 -26.79 13.61 2.23
CA GLN A 83 -25.43 14.13 2.21
C GLN A 83 -24.75 13.94 0.84
N VAL A 84 -24.81 12.75 0.23
CA VAL A 84 -24.27 12.52 -1.13
C VAL A 84 -24.91 13.47 -2.14
N ALA A 85 -26.23 13.63 -2.09
CA ALA A 85 -26.95 14.54 -2.99
C ALA A 85 -26.47 15.99 -2.83
N SER A 86 -26.12 16.43 -1.61
CA SER A 86 -25.58 17.78 -1.35
C SER A 86 -24.18 18.01 -1.93
N LEU A 87 -23.45 16.94 -2.24
CA LEU A 87 -22.09 16.98 -2.80
C LEU A 87 -22.06 16.89 -4.33
N VAL A 88 -23.22 16.86 -5.00
CA VAL A 88 -23.28 16.90 -6.46
C VAL A 88 -22.67 18.21 -6.97
N GLY A 89 -21.66 18.09 -7.83
CA GLY A 89 -20.92 19.25 -8.36
C GLY A 89 -19.74 19.68 -7.48
N PHE A 90 -19.51 19.04 -6.33
CA PHE A 90 -18.25 19.19 -5.61
C PHE A 90 -17.12 18.58 -6.44
N VAL A 91 -16.15 19.40 -6.81
CA VAL A 91 -14.96 18.97 -7.54
C VAL A 91 -13.85 18.75 -6.51
N PRO A 92 -13.47 17.48 -6.21
CA PRO A 92 -12.33 17.23 -5.33
C PRO A 92 -11.06 17.76 -5.98
N SER A 93 -10.06 18.04 -5.14
CA SER A 93 -8.78 18.56 -5.57
C SER A 93 -8.15 17.62 -6.61
N GLU A 94 -8.00 18.06 -7.86
CA GLU A 94 -7.37 17.24 -8.88
C GLU A 94 -5.92 16.94 -8.47
N PRO A 95 -5.54 15.66 -8.31
CA PRO A 95 -4.16 15.32 -8.05
C PRO A 95 -3.33 15.64 -9.30
N ALA A 96 -2.54 16.72 -9.22
CA ALA A 96 -1.48 16.98 -10.17
C ALA A 96 -0.42 15.86 -10.03
N TRP A 97 -0.60 14.75 -10.75
CA TRP A 97 0.29 13.60 -10.72
C TRP A 97 1.69 13.97 -11.23
N THR A 98 2.50 14.58 -10.37
CA THR A 98 3.91 14.84 -10.62
C THR A 98 4.70 13.67 -10.06
N ARG A 99 4.55 12.49 -10.69
CA ARG A 99 5.43 11.39 -10.33
C ARG A 99 6.83 11.76 -10.83
N GLN A 100 7.69 12.22 -9.92
CA GLN A 100 9.12 12.17 -10.18
C GLN A 100 9.45 10.74 -10.58
N PRO A 101 10.19 10.51 -11.69
CA PRO A 101 10.68 9.20 -12.01
C PRO A 101 11.37 8.68 -10.75
N ARG A 102 10.90 7.55 -10.19
CA ARG A 102 11.74 6.84 -9.22
C ARG A 102 13.05 6.62 -9.95
N GLU A 103 14.19 6.92 -9.31
CA GLU A 103 15.48 6.47 -9.82
C GLU A 103 15.30 5.01 -10.20
N ARG A 104 15.30 4.74 -11.51
CA ARG A 104 15.24 3.36 -11.99
C ARG A 104 16.50 2.74 -11.41
N GLU A 105 16.35 1.82 -10.46
CA GLU A 105 17.41 0.86 -10.20
C GLU A 105 17.82 0.36 -11.60
N PRO A 106 19.13 0.36 -11.92
CA PRO A 106 19.60 -0.03 -13.24
C PRO A 106 18.96 -1.36 -13.64
N ASP A 107 18.73 -1.56 -14.94
CA ASP A 107 18.06 -2.73 -15.52
C ASP A 107 18.95 -3.98 -15.37
N LEU A 108 19.14 -4.38 -14.13
CA LEU A 108 19.92 -5.52 -13.70
C LEU A 108 18.98 -6.71 -13.59
N SER A 109 19.41 -7.84 -14.12
CA SER A 109 18.74 -9.11 -13.92
C SER A 109 18.61 -9.45 -12.43
N LEU A 110 17.65 -10.31 -12.07
CA LEU A 110 17.45 -10.72 -10.67
C LEU A 110 18.73 -11.27 -10.02
N PRO A 111 19.56 -12.10 -10.70
CA PRO A 111 20.84 -12.55 -10.15
C PRO A 111 21.85 -11.41 -9.93
N GLU A 112 21.85 -10.36 -10.75
CA GLU A 112 22.72 -9.20 -10.58
C GLU A 112 22.28 -8.34 -9.40
N ARG A 113 20.97 -8.07 -9.28
CA ARG A 113 20.39 -7.37 -8.14
C ARG A 113 20.69 -8.09 -6.82
N TRP A 114 20.57 -9.42 -6.82
CA TRP A 114 20.91 -10.24 -5.65
C TRP A 114 22.40 -10.18 -5.29
N ARG A 115 23.29 -10.26 -6.29
CA ARG A 115 24.74 -10.19 -6.10
C ARG A 115 25.21 -8.84 -5.56
N ALA A 116 24.55 -7.75 -5.95
CA ALA A 116 24.84 -6.41 -5.47
C ALA A 116 24.48 -6.19 -3.99
N ARG A 117 23.59 -7.01 -3.41
CA ARG A 117 23.21 -6.90 -2.00
C ARG A 117 24.35 -7.38 -1.08
N ARG A 118 24.41 -6.76 0.09
CA ARG A 118 25.42 -7.07 1.11
C ARG A 118 25.14 -8.46 1.73
N LYS A 119 26.21 -9.18 2.05
CA LYS A 119 26.14 -10.41 2.85
C LYS A 119 26.03 -10.04 4.34
N PRO A 120 25.17 -10.70 5.13
CA PRO A 120 25.19 -10.54 6.58
C PRO A 120 26.58 -10.84 7.14
N TRP A 121 26.99 -10.09 8.15
CA TRP A 121 28.26 -10.27 8.85
C TRP A 121 28.01 -10.15 10.35
N ARG A 122 28.94 -10.60 11.19
CA ARG A 122 28.69 -10.79 12.64
C ARG A 122 28.08 -9.60 13.39
N GLY A 123 28.31 -8.37 12.96
CA GLY A 123 27.76 -7.16 13.57
C GLY A 123 26.54 -6.58 12.85
N SER A 124 26.09 -7.18 11.75
CA SER A 124 24.95 -6.70 10.98
C SER A 124 23.63 -7.02 11.68
N ALA A 125 22.60 -6.21 11.38
CA ALA A 125 21.28 -6.40 12.00
C ALA A 125 20.69 -7.76 11.64
N THR A 126 20.81 -8.18 10.37
CA THR A 126 20.38 -9.50 9.90
C THR A 126 21.09 -10.64 10.64
N TRP A 127 22.39 -10.52 10.89
CA TRP A 127 23.13 -11.57 11.62
C TRP A 127 22.68 -11.68 13.06
N ARG A 128 22.56 -10.56 13.78
CA ARG A 128 22.06 -10.54 15.17
C ARG A 128 20.65 -11.10 15.24
N TYR A 129 19.77 -10.68 14.33
CA TYR A 129 18.42 -11.25 14.25
C TYR A 129 18.43 -12.77 14.08
N LEU A 130 19.21 -13.30 13.13
CA LEU A 130 19.23 -14.74 12.88
C LEU A 130 19.91 -15.54 13.99
N ARG A 131 20.97 -15.01 14.59
CA ARG A 131 21.74 -15.71 15.62
C ARG A 131 21.10 -15.57 17.01
N ASP A 132 20.78 -14.34 17.39
CA ASP A 132 20.45 -13.98 18.76
C ASP A 132 18.94 -14.13 18.99
N ASP A 133 18.10 -13.64 18.07
CA ASP A 133 16.64 -13.74 18.20
C ASP A 133 16.08 -15.07 17.66
N ARG A 134 16.63 -15.58 16.56
CA ARG A 134 16.19 -16.85 15.94
C ARG A 134 17.04 -18.07 16.33
N HIS A 135 18.07 -17.87 17.14
CA HIS A 135 18.93 -18.93 17.67
C HIS A 135 19.54 -19.86 16.61
N LEU A 136 19.74 -19.37 15.38
CA LEU A 136 20.34 -20.17 14.33
C LEU A 136 21.84 -20.37 14.60
N PRO A 137 22.33 -21.63 14.58
CA PRO A 137 23.75 -21.88 14.81
C PRO A 137 24.62 -21.18 13.77
N GLU A 138 25.72 -20.57 14.21
CA GLU A 138 26.61 -19.82 13.32
C GLU A 138 27.12 -20.64 12.14
N ARG A 139 27.32 -21.95 12.32
CA ARG A 139 27.72 -22.87 11.24
C ARG A 139 26.71 -22.87 10.09
N ILE A 140 25.41 -22.80 10.40
CA ILE A 140 24.33 -22.78 9.41
C ILE A 140 24.30 -21.42 8.72
N LEU A 141 24.45 -20.33 9.47
CA LEU A 141 24.51 -18.97 8.89
C LEU A 141 25.68 -18.82 7.93
N ARG A 142 26.88 -19.28 8.32
CA ARG A 142 28.05 -19.28 7.45
C ARG A 142 27.84 -20.12 6.19
N ALA A 143 27.25 -21.30 6.32
CA ALA A 143 26.94 -22.16 5.18
C ALA A 143 25.96 -21.48 4.22
N ALA A 144 24.89 -20.86 4.73
CA ALA A 144 23.92 -20.14 3.91
C ALA A 144 24.53 -18.91 3.19
N ILE A 145 25.38 -18.14 3.89
CA ILE A 145 26.09 -17.00 3.31
C ILE A 145 27.09 -17.45 2.23
N ALA A 146 27.79 -18.56 2.47
CA ALA A 146 28.74 -19.16 1.54
C ALA A 146 28.03 -19.71 0.28
N ALA A 147 26.90 -20.40 0.47
CA ALA A 147 26.01 -20.84 -0.60
C ALA A 147 25.35 -19.67 -1.36
N GLY A 148 25.49 -18.45 -0.85
CA GLY A 148 24.97 -17.25 -1.50
C GLY A 148 23.46 -17.10 -1.39
N VAL A 149 22.80 -17.87 -0.54
CA VAL A 149 21.32 -17.90 -0.40
C VAL A 149 20.79 -16.93 0.64
N LEU A 150 21.68 -16.20 1.32
CA LEU A 150 21.33 -15.20 2.34
C LEU A 150 21.95 -13.83 2.02
N ARG A 151 21.14 -12.78 2.11
CA ARG A 151 21.54 -11.36 1.93
C ARG A 151 20.87 -10.47 2.98
N GLU A 152 21.39 -9.26 3.07
CA GLU A 152 20.83 -8.19 3.90
C GLU A 152 20.11 -7.17 3.02
N GLY A 153 18.84 -6.93 3.33
CA GLY A 153 17.97 -5.97 2.68
C GLY A 153 17.95 -4.60 3.37
N PRO A 154 17.13 -3.66 2.86
CA PRO A 154 16.92 -2.35 3.48
C PRO A 154 16.55 -2.46 4.96
N HIS A 155 17.02 -1.50 5.76
CA HIS A 155 16.78 -1.45 7.21
C HIS A 155 17.25 -2.70 7.98
N GLY A 156 18.16 -3.52 7.41
CA GLY A 156 18.71 -4.70 8.07
C GLY A 156 17.82 -5.94 7.99
N SER A 157 16.81 -5.94 7.12
CA SER A 157 15.93 -7.09 6.90
C SER A 157 16.73 -8.30 6.40
N MET A 158 16.38 -9.49 6.87
CA MET A 158 16.91 -10.73 6.34
C MET A 158 16.28 -11.03 4.99
N TRP A 159 17.08 -11.34 3.97
CA TRP A 159 16.60 -11.83 2.68
C TRP A 159 17.12 -13.24 2.37
N ALA A 160 16.23 -14.13 1.94
CA ALA A 160 16.52 -15.50 1.51
C ALA A 160 16.23 -15.68 0.00
N ALA A 161 17.16 -16.28 -0.74
CA ALA A 161 17.02 -16.46 -2.19
C ALA A 161 16.03 -17.57 -2.55
N HIS A 162 15.20 -17.31 -3.55
CA HIS A 162 14.50 -18.35 -4.32
C HIS A 162 15.38 -18.75 -5.50
N ILE A 163 15.59 -20.04 -5.67
CA ILE A 163 16.54 -20.60 -6.64
C ILE A 163 15.81 -21.60 -7.53
N ASP A 164 16.05 -21.54 -8.84
CA ASP A 164 15.54 -22.53 -9.78
C ASP A 164 16.37 -23.83 -9.79
N ALA A 165 15.95 -24.79 -10.62
CA ALA A 165 16.65 -26.07 -10.77
C ALA A 165 18.08 -25.93 -11.36
N ALA A 166 18.40 -24.81 -12.01
CA ALA A 166 19.72 -24.52 -12.56
C ALA A 166 20.62 -23.78 -11.56
N GLY A 167 20.13 -23.47 -10.35
CA GLY A 167 20.88 -22.74 -9.34
C GLY A 167 20.83 -21.21 -9.49
N ALA A 168 20.00 -20.68 -10.39
CA ALA A 168 19.87 -19.24 -10.60
C ALA A 168 18.83 -18.63 -9.68
N VAL A 169 19.09 -17.39 -9.23
CA VAL A 169 18.17 -16.65 -8.35
C VAL A 169 16.99 -16.11 -9.17
N THR A 170 15.79 -16.57 -8.83
CA THR A 170 14.52 -16.17 -9.45
C THR A 170 13.69 -15.21 -8.59
N GLY A 171 14.10 -14.98 -7.36
CA GLY A 171 13.44 -14.08 -6.41
C GLY A 171 14.07 -14.16 -5.03
N TRP A 172 13.47 -13.49 -4.07
CA TRP A 172 13.82 -13.58 -2.65
C TRP A 172 12.63 -13.13 -1.78
N GLU A 173 12.64 -13.57 -0.54
CA GLU A 173 11.77 -13.10 0.55
C GLU A 173 12.59 -12.42 1.65
#